data_AF-A0A1A9HMJ7-F1
#
_entry.id   AF-A0A1A9HMJ7-F1
#
_cell.length_a   1.000
_cell.length_b   1.000
_cell.length_c   1.000
_cell.angle_alpha   90.00
_cell.angle_beta   90.00
_cell.angle_gamma   90.00
#
_symmetry.space_group_name_H-M   'P 1'
#
loop_
_entity.id
_entity.type
_entity.pdbx_description
1 polymer ?
#
loop_
_entity_poly.entity_id
_entity_poly.type
_entity_poly.pdbx_seq_one_letter_code
_entity_poly.pdbx_strand_id
1 'polypeptide(L)'
;MLNRVEFEEVKPPRATVATEVGTSWPEQKGVWVYSKGQAPYQFLPWVSPCSPNEWPYNLEALRGTEDFEDILAWHCGKYPDVTREDLNLYLELLLQYVGDRQISVQIHHDIDTQDRYPWFTAWGFDRNDADEDDGRMLGFKRARNAVPALDHLFCRVGVSMEWCAFEDRHVSDKE
;
A
#
# COMPACT_ATOMS: atom_id res chain seq x y z
N MET A 1 9.63 20.30 5.04
CA MET A 1 10.72 19.65 5.80
C MET A 1 10.22 18.28 6.20
N LEU A 2 10.83 17.20 5.69
CA LEU A 2 10.52 15.83 6.11
C LEU A 2 10.96 15.67 7.57
N ASN A 3 10.00 15.41 8.46
CA ASN A 3 10.32 15.02 9.82
C ASN A 3 10.80 13.57 9.77
N ARG A 4 12.11 13.44 10.02
CA ARG A 4 12.87 12.25 10.41
C ARG A 4 12.01 11.03 10.76
N VAL A 5 12.19 9.95 9.99
CA VAL A 5 11.80 8.59 10.42
C VAL A 5 12.60 8.29 11.68
N GLU A 6 11.93 8.17 12.82
CA GLU A 6 12.57 7.78 14.08
C GLU A 6 12.54 6.26 14.20
N PHE A 7 13.74 5.67 14.20
CA PHE A 7 13.96 4.25 14.41
C PHE A 7 13.97 4.00 15.92
N GLU A 8 12.92 3.38 16.46
CA GLU A 8 12.96 2.90 17.84
C GLU A 8 13.48 1.45 17.88
N GLU A 9 14.73 1.29 18.31
CA GLU A 9 15.32 -0.01 18.60
C GLU A 9 14.62 -0.65 19.81
N VAL A 10 13.84 -1.70 19.60
CA VAL A 10 13.56 -2.65 20.69
C VAL A 10 14.82 -3.51 20.88
N LYS A 11 15.59 -3.26 21.94
CA LYS A 11 16.84 -3.98 22.26
C LYS A 11 16.61 -5.46 22.57
N PRO A 12 17.41 -6.36 21.98
CA PRO A 12 18.06 -7.45 22.70
C PRO A 12 19.59 -7.23 22.73
N PRO A 13 20.37 -7.96 23.54
CA PRO A 13 21.67 -7.50 24.03
C PRO A 13 22.72 -7.36 22.92
N ARG A 14 23.52 -6.27 23.02
CA ARG A 14 24.77 -5.90 22.34
C ARG A 14 25.15 -6.71 21.08
N ALA A 15 25.28 -6.02 19.94
CA ALA A 15 26.59 -5.66 19.37
C ALA A 15 26.47 -4.80 18.08
N THR A 16 27.30 -3.76 18.07
CA THR A 16 28.02 -3.07 16.97
C THR A 16 27.30 -2.58 15.71
N VAL A 17 27.39 -1.24 15.59
CA VAL A 17 27.23 -0.35 14.44
C VAL A 17 27.78 -0.88 13.11
N ALA A 18 27.05 -0.63 12.01
CA ALA A 18 27.63 -0.26 10.72
C ALA A 18 26.64 0.55 9.86
N THR A 19 27.04 1.77 9.52
CA THR A 19 26.66 2.58 8.35
C THR A 19 26.99 1.86 7.04
N GLU A 20 26.15 1.97 6.00
CA GLU A 20 26.51 2.19 4.57
C GLU A 20 25.35 1.88 3.62
N VAL A 21 25.27 2.63 2.52
CA VAL A 21 24.42 2.35 1.35
C VAL A 21 24.67 0.92 0.88
N GLY A 22 23.62 0.10 0.83
CA GLY A 22 23.71 -1.29 0.36
C GLY A 22 23.62 -2.37 1.45
N THR A 23 23.18 -2.04 2.67
CA THR A 23 22.85 -3.07 3.66
C THR A 23 21.59 -3.82 3.23
N SER A 24 21.70 -5.13 2.98
CA SER A 24 20.56 -6.04 2.89
C SER A 24 19.72 -5.90 4.17
N TRP A 25 18.40 -5.85 4.05
CA TRP A 25 17.51 -5.82 5.22
C TRP A 25 17.95 -6.89 6.23
N PRO A 26 18.00 -6.57 7.54
CA PRO A 26 18.19 -7.61 8.54
C PRO A 26 17.05 -8.60 8.37
N GLU A 27 17.40 -9.82 7.93
CA GLU A 27 16.44 -10.89 7.71
C GLU A 27 15.59 -11.03 8.98
N GLN A 28 14.26 -10.91 8.82
CA GLN A 28 13.23 -11.17 9.84
C GLN A 28 12.99 -10.11 10.95
N LYS A 29 13.32 -8.83 10.78
CA LYS A 29 12.95 -7.78 11.77
C LYS A 29 11.97 -6.75 11.25
N GLY A 30 10.74 -6.75 11.79
CA GLY A 30 9.71 -5.77 11.45
C GLY A 30 10.09 -4.37 11.93
N VAL A 31 9.67 -3.34 11.20
CA VAL A 31 9.99 -1.94 11.47
C VAL A 31 8.71 -1.16 11.72
N TRP A 32 8.68 -0.29 12.73
CA TRP A 32 7.54 0.60 12.94
C TRP A 32 7.63 1.82 12.02
N VAL A 33 6.53 2.11 11.34
CA VAL A 33 6.37 3.29 10.49
C VAL A 33 5.51 4.31 11.21
N TYR A 34 6.05 5.51 11.36
CA TYR A 34 5.37 6.67 11.91
C TYR A 34 5.02 7.62 10.77
N SER A 35 3.75 7.63 10.40
CA SER A 35 3.23 8.32 9.23
C SER A 35 2.42 9.55 9.65
N LYS A 36 2.28 10.55 8.79
CA LYS A 36 1.49 11.75 9.08
C LYS A 36 0.01 11.47 8.89
N GLY A 37 -0.73 11.47 10.00
CA GLY A 37 -2.19 11.41 9.99
C GLY A 37 -2.78 10.01 10.06
N GLN A 38 -1.98 8.99 10.34
CA GLN A 38 -2.45 7.63 10.61
C GLN A 38 -1.67 7.00 11.77
N ALA A 39 -2.28 6.04 12.46
CA ALA A 39 -1.64 5.36 13.58
C ALA A 39 -0.35 4.64 13.14
N PRO A 40 0.68 4.56 14.01
CA PRO A 40 1.89 3.81 13.70
C PRO A 40 1.58 2.35 13.37
N TYR A 41 2.36 1.76 12.45
CA TYR A 41 2.13 0.39 11.99
C TYR A 41 3.43 -0.38 11.75
N GLN A 42 3.35 -1.71 11.74
CA GLN A 42 4.52 -2.59 11.64
C GLN A 42 4.78 -3.06 10.20
N PHE A 43 5.79 -2.53 9.53
CA PHE A 43 6.27 -3.00 8.22
C PHE A 43 7.14 -4.26 8.34
N LEU A 44 6.99 -5.23 7.41
CA LEU A 44 7.76 -6.49 7.35
C LEU A 44 8.59 -6.56 6.04
N PRO A 45 9.86 -6.13 6.05
CA PRO A 45 10.66 -5.99 4.82
C PRO A 45 10.94 -7.27 4.03
N TRP A 46 10.85 -8.45 4.65
CA TRP A 46 11.06 -9.73 3.96
C TRP A 46 9.82 -10.21 3.21
N VAL A 47 8.65 -9.64 3.49
CA VAL A 47 7.41 -9.90 2.73
C VAL A 47 7.33 -8.97 1.51
N SER A 48 8.02 -7.82 1.55
CA SER A 48 8.11 -6.84 0.47
C SER A 48 9.54 -6.28 0.36
N PRO A 49 10.47 -7.02 -0.27
CA PRO A 49 11.89 -6.66 -0.32
C PRO A 49 12.11 -5.46 -1.24
N CYS A 50 12.33 -4.27 -0.67
CA CYS A 50 12.60 -3.04 -1.43
C CYS A 50 13.75 -2.23 -0.80
N SER A 51 14.55 -1.51 -1.58
CA SER A 51 15.67 -0.74 -1.03
C SER A 51 15.19 0.32 -0.03
N PRO A 52 15.77 0.43 1.18
CA PRO A 52 15.37 1.41 2.20
C PRO A 52 15.53 2.88 1.76
N ASN A 53 16.22 3.13 0.63
CA ASN A 53 16.43 4.46 0.07
C ASN A 53 15.43 4.81 -1.06
N GLU A 54 14.57 3.88 -1.46
CA GLU A 54 13.56 4.10 -2.49
C GLU A 54 12.22 4.48 -1.85
N TRP A 55 12.17 5.62 -1.16
CA TRP A 55 10.86 6.19 -0.79
C TRP A 55 9.99 6.33 -2.06
N PRO A 56 8.68 5.99 -2.03
CA PRO A 56 7.81 5.55 -0.93
C PRO A 56 7.53 4.04 -0.93
N TYR A 57 8.32 3.22 -1.64
CA TYR A 57 8.14 1.77 -1.61
C TYR A 57 8.20 1.30 -0.16
N ASN A 58 7.14 0.64 0.33
CA ASN A 58 6.90 0.19 1.71
C ASN A 58 6.03 1.10 2.59
N LEU A 59 5.61 2.27 2.10
CA LEU A 59 4.58 3.05 2.75
C LEU A 59 3.21 2.64 2.22
N GLU A 60 2.36 2.22 3.15
CA GLU A 60 0.96 2.00 2.90
C GLU A 60 0.21 3.05 3.73
N ALA A 61 -0.61 3.85 3.07
CA ALA A 61 -1.30 4.97 3.71
C ALA A 61 -2.79 4.92 3.45
N LEU A 62 -3.58 5.31 4.45
CA LEU A 62 -5.03 5.44 4.34
C LEU A 62 -5.43 6.67 3.54
N ARG A 63 -6.43 6.50 2.68
CA ARG A 63 -7.07 7.56 1.92
C ARG A 63 -7.53 8.69 2.84
N GLY A 64 -7.15 9.92 2.51
CA GLY A 64 -7.43 11.12 3.32
C GLY A 64 -6.28 11.54 4.25
N THR A 65 -5.17 10.80 4.25
CA THR A 65 -3.91 11.20 4.90
C THR A 65 -3.01 11.96 3.93
N GLU A 66 -2.05 12.73 4.46
CA GLU A 66 -1.01 13.39 3.66
C GLU A 66 -0.13 12.35 2.94
N ASP A 67 0.19 11.25 3.62
CA ASP A 67 1.04 10.20 3.06
C ASP A 67 0.38 9.48 1.87
N PHE A 68 -0.95 9.36 1.86
CA PHE A 68 -1.67 8.83 0.70
C PHE A 68 -1.48 9.72 -0.53
N GLU A 69 -1.59 11.03 -0.37
CA GLU A 69 -1.36 11.99 -1.45
C GLU A 69 0.11 12.00 -1.90
N ASP A 70 1.04 11.93 -0.95
CA ASP A 70 2.48 11.87 -1.22
C ASP A 70 2.87 10.62 -2.02
N ILE A 71 2.31 9.44 -1.71
CA ILE A 71 2.55 8.19 -2.46
C ILE A 71 2.10 8.35 -3.91
N LEU A 72 0.90 8.88 -4.14
CA LEU A 72 0.35 9.03 -5.49
C LEU A 72 1.11 10.10 -6.28
N ALA A 73 1.41 11.24 -5.67
CA ALA A 73 2.18 12.31 -6.30
C ALA A 73 3.58 11.83 -6.69
N TRP A 74 4.22 11.04 -5.84
CA TRP A 74 5.51 10.44 -6.15
C TRP A 74 5.44 9.49 -7.34
N HIS A 75 4.43 8.60 -7.38
CA HIS A 75 4.27 7.64 -8.48
C HIS A 75 4.09 8.39 -9.80
N CYS A 76 3.14 9.32 -9.87
CA CYS A 76 2.91 10.12 -11.08
C CYS A 76 4.13 10.96 -11.49
N GLY A 77 4.93 11.42 -10.52
CA GLY A 77 6.16 12.16 -10.80
C GLY A 77 7.27 11.30 -11.40
N LYS A 78 7.32 10.01 -11.08
CA LYS A 78 8.36 9.08 -11.56
C LYS A 78 7.90 8.24 -12.76
N TYR A 79 6.62 7.92 -12.85
CA TYR A 79 5.98 7.07 -13.85
C TYR A 79 4.82 7.86 -14.50
N PRO A 80 5.13 8.65 -15.56
CA PRO A 80 4.15 9.58 -16.14
C PRO A 80 3.08 8.91 -17.01
N ASP A 81 3.12 7.58 -17.15
CA ASP A 81 2.12 6.78 -17.87
C ASP A 81 0.79 6.64 -17.11
N VAL A 82 0.79 6.96 -15.82
CA VAL A 82 -0.40 7.02 -14.97
C VAL A 82 -0.51 8.42 -14.38
N THR A 83 -1.58 9.13 -14.72
CA THR A 83 -1.80 10.52 -14.26
C THR A 83 -2.55 10.58 -12.93
N ARG A 84 -2.53 11.75 -12.27
CA ARG A 84 -3.30 11.94 -11.04
C ARG A 84 -4.80 11.85 -11.31
N GLU A 85 -5.23 12.35 -12.47
CA GLU A 85 -6.61 12.28 -12.96
C GLU A 85 -7.07 10.82 -13.15
N ASP A 86 -6.21 9.97 -13.72
CA ASP A 86 -6.49 8.54 -13.87
C ASP A 86 -6.72 7.86 -12.52
N LEU A 87 -5.85 8.14 -11.54
CA LEU A 87 -5.95 7.60 -10.19
C LEU A 87 -7.19 8.10 -9.44
N ASN A 88 -7.57 9.37 -9.66
CA ASN A 88 -8.79 9.92 -9.08
C ASN A 88 -10.03 9.23 -9.67
N LEU A 89 -10.09 9.06 -10.99
CA LEU A 89 -11.19 8.36 -11.65
C LEU A 89 -11.27 6.89 -11.19
N TYR A 90 -10.12 6.21 -11.07
CA TYR A 90 -10.05 4.85 -10.55
C TYR A 90 -10.58 4.77 -9.12
N LEU A 91 -10.18 5.69 -8.25
CA LEU A 91 -10.59 5.73 -6.85
C LEU A 91 -12.07 6.07 -6.69
N GLU A 92 -12.60 7.03 -7.46
CA GLU A 92 -14.02 7.37 -7.48
C GLU A 92 -14.87 6.16 -7.89
N LEU A 93 -14.42 5.41 -8.90
CA LEU A 93 -15.09 4.19 -9.30
C LEU A 93 -15.02 3.12 -8.21
N LEU A 94 -13.85 2.93 -7.57
CA LEU A 94 -13.69 1.97 -6.48
C LEU A 94 -14.65 2.25 -5.33
N LEU A 95 -14.75 3.52 -4.91
CA LEU A 95 -15.63 3.96 -3.82
C LEU A 95 -17.11 3.65 -4.07
N GLN A 96 -17.57 3.62 -5.33
CA GLN A 96 -18.95 3.24 -5.66
C GLN A 96 -19.27 1.78 -5.31
N TYR A 97 -18.26 0.90 -5.29
CA TYR A 97 -18.44 -0.52 -5.03
C TYR A 97 -18.11 -0.91 -3.59
N VAL A 98 -17.09 -0.28 -2.99
CA VAL A 98 -16.65 -0.61 -1.63
C VAL A 98 -17.33 0.26 -0.55
N GLY A 99 -18.06 1.31 -0.95
CA GLY A 99 -18.80 2.17 -0.02
C GLY A 99 -17.89 2.92 0.95
N ASP A 100 -18.27 2.95 2.23
CA ASP A 100 -17.57 3.69 3.29
C ASP A 100 -16.36 2.94 3.87
N ARG A 101 -15.90 1.88 3.20
CA ARG A 101 -14.76 1.07 3.65
C ARG A 101 -13.45 1.88 3.60
N GLN A 102 -12.53 1.53 4.49
CA GLN A 102 -11.18 2.09 4.49
C GLN A 102 -10.48 1.69 3.18
N ILE A 103 -9.80 2.65 2.54
CA ILE A 103 -8.96 2.39 1.37
C ILE A 103 -7.55 2.80 1.74
N SER A 104 -6.57 1.95 1.48
CA SER A 104 -5.16 2.31 1.51
C SER A 104 -4.56 2.31 0.11
N VAL A 105 -3.38 2.90 -0.01
CA VAL A 105 -2.51 2.73 -1.18
C VAL A 105 -1.08 2.43 -0.75
N GLN A 106 -0.44 1.54 -1.49
CA GLN A 106 1.01 1.33 -1.48
C GLN A 106 1.53 1.28 -2.92
N ILE A 107 2.84 1.35 -3.12
CA ILE A 107 3.43 1.00 -4.42
C ILE A 107 3.87 -0.46 -4.39
N HIS A 108 3.20 -1.29 -5.19
CA HIS A 108 3.56 -2.68 -5.40
C HIS A 108 4.73 -2.78 -6.37
N HIS A 109 5.66 -3.71 -6.10
CA HIS A 109 6.76 -4.07 -7.00
C HIS A 109 6.56 -5.49 -7.48
N ASP A 110 6.22 -5.63 -8.76
CA ASP A 110 6.13 -6.92 -9.40
C ASP A 110 7.54 -7.41 -9.73
N ILE A 111 7.96 -8.51 -9.10
CA ILE A 111 9.33 -9.02 -9.18
C ILE A 111 9.63 -9.58 -10.58
N ASP A 112 8.64 -10.15 -11.25
CA ASP A 112 8.84 -10.80 -12.54
C ASP A 112 9.00 -9.78 -13.67
N THR A 113 8.19 -8.74 -13.64
CA THR A 113 8.19 -7.66 -14.65
C THR A 113 9.08 -6.49 -14.28
N GLN A 114 9.50 -6.40 -13.01
CA GLN A 114 10.16 -5.24 -12.41
C GLN A 114 9.30 -3.95 -12.44
N ASP A 115 8.01 -4.06 -12.80
CA ASP A 115 7.09 -2.94 -12.83
C ASP A 115 6.70 -2.51 -11.41
N ARG A 116 6.42 -1.21 -11.29
CA ARG A 116 6.06 -0.59 -10.03
C ARG A 116 4.83 0.27 -10.20
N TYR A 117 3.80 -0.02 -9.42
CA TYR A 117 2.50 0.59 -9.62
C TYR A 117 1.69 0.76 -8.33
N PRO A 118 0.75 1.72 -8.29
CA PRO A 118 -0.13 1.90 -7.15
C PRO A 118 -1.02 0.67 -6.96
N TRP A 119 -1.10 0.21 -5.73
CA TRP A 119 -1.94 -0.90 -5.32
C TRP A 119 -2.89 -0.40 -4.24
N PHE A 120 -4.19 -0.37 -4.57
CA PHE A 120 -5.22 0.03 -3.64
C PHE A 120 -5.74 -1.18 -2.88
N THR A 121 -5.87 -1.08 -1.56
CA THR A 121 -6.49 -2.13 -0.76
C THR A 121 -7.74 -1.56 -0.10
N ALA A 122 -8.87 -2.21 -0.30
CA ALA A 122 -10.09 -1.90 0.44
C ALA A 122 -10.19 -2.83 1.66
N TRP A 123 -10.35 -2.27 2.85
CA TRP A 123 -10.27 -2.98 4.15
C TRP A 123 -11.63 -3.06 4.85
N GLY A 124 -11.77 -3.99 5.79
CA GLY A 124 -12.93 -4.12 6.67
C GLY A 124 -14.07 -4.97 6.13
N PHE A 125 -13.77 -5.90 5.21
CA PHE A 125 -14.72 -6.87 4.66
C PHE A 125 -15.09 -7.96 5.67
N ASP A 126 -16.32 -8.48 5.64
CA ASP A 126 -16.77 -9.48 6.62
C ASP A 126 -16.50 -10.89 6.06
N ARG A 127 -15.73 -11.71 6.80
CA ARG A 127 -15.48 -13.11 6.42
C ARG A 127 -16.77 -13.93 6.29
N ASN A 128 -17.84 -13.55 6.98
CA ASN A 128 -19.12 -14.25 6.95
C ASN A 128 -19.97 -13.89 5.72
N ASP A 129 -19.69 -12.77 5.06
CA ASP A 129 -20.39 -12.27 3.87
C ASP A 129 -19.50 -12.30 2.61
N ALA A 130 -18.55 -13.24 2.56
CA ALA A 130 -17.54 -13.34 1.51
C ALA A 130 -18.12 -13.33 0.08
N ASP A 131 -19.28 -13.96 -0.15
CA ASP A 131 -19.95 -13.97 -1.46
C ASP A 131 -20.43 -12.58 -1.91
N GLU A 132 -20.96 -11.77 -0.99
CA GLU A 132 -21.39 -10.40 -1.30
C GLU A 132 -20.16 -9.52 -1.56
N ASP A 133 -19.17 -9.66 -0.71
CA ASP A 133 -17.94 -8.88 -0.72
C ASP A 133 -17.09 -9.16 -1.98
N ASP A 134 -16.97 -10.43 -2.38
CA ASP A 134 -16.41 -10.83 -3.67
C ASP A 134 -17.24 -10.31 -4.84
N GLY A 135 -18.57 -10.29 -4.69
CA GLY A 135 -19.50 -9.71 -5.64
C GLY A 135 -19.25 -8.22 -5.89
N ARG A 136 -18.97 -7.44 -4.84
CA ARG A 136 -18.61 -6.02 -4.93
C ARG A 136 -17.30 -5.82 -5.69
N MET A 137 -16.26 -6.60 -5.35
CA MET A 137 -14.95 -6.50 -6.01
C MET A 137 -15.02 -6.96 -7.47
N LEU A 138 -15.81 -8.00 -7.77
CA LEU A 138 -16.07 -8.42 -9.14
C LEU A 138 -16.84 -7.37 -9.93
N GLY A 139 -17.83 -6.73 -9.29
CA GLY A 139 -18.57 -5.59 -9.83
C GLY A 139 -17.65 -4.44 -10.22
N PHE A 140 -16.74 -4.05 -9.32
CA PHE A 140 -15.71 -3.05 -9.58
C PHE A 140 -14.85 -3.42 -10.79
N LYS A 141 -14.29 -4.64 -10.82
CA LYS A 141 -13.43 -5.11 -11.91
C LYS A 141 -14.15 -5.05 -13.27
N ARG A 142 -15.44 -5.42 -13.31
CA ARG A 142 -16.27 -5.33 -14.53
C ARG A 142 -16.52 -3.89 -14.94
N ALA A 143 -16.85 -3.01 -14.00
CA ALA A 143 -17.10 -1.61 -14.27
C ALA A 143 -15.86 -0.90 -14.78
N ARG A 144 -14.70 -1.15 -14.15
CA ARG A 144 -13.40 -0.64 -14.59
C ARG A 144 -13.14 -0.99 -16.04
N ASN A 145 -13.31 -2.25 -16.43
CA ASN A 145 -13.11 -2.71 -17.80
C ASN A 145 -14.15 -2.17 -18.80
N ALA A 146 -15.22 -1.54 -18.32
CA ALA A 146 -16.24 -0.91 -19.15
C ALA A 146 -16.04 0.62 -19.30
N VAL A 147 -15.03 1.20 -18.64
CA VAL A 147 -14.69 2.63 -18.72
C VAL A 147 -13.45 2.78 -19.63
N PRO A 148 -13.60 3.21 -20.90
CA PRO A 148 -12.48 3.27 -21.85
C PRO A 148 -11.33 4.16 -21.39
N ALA A 149 -11.62 5.18 -20.58
CA ALA A 149 -10.61 6.07 -20.00
C ALA A 149 -9.71 5.38 -18.95
N LEU A 150 -10.03 4.17 -18.50
CA LEU A 150 -9.24 3.40 -17.52
C LEU A 150 -8.54 2.19 -18.16
N ASP A 151 -8.71 1.96 -19.46
CA ASP A 151 -8.16 0.79 -20.16
C ASP A 151 -6.63 0.76 -20.10
N HIS A 152 -5.98 1.92 -20.23
CA HIS A 152 -4.51 2.02 -20.16
C HIS A 152 -3.94 1.71 -18.78
N LEU A 153 -4.78 1.71 -17.73
CA LEU A 153 -4.36 1.35 -16.38
C LEU A 153 -4.23 -0.16 -16.17
N PHE A 154 -4.57 -0.98 -17.19
CA PHE A 154 -4.42 -2.43 -17.10
C PHE A 154 -2.96 -2.81 -16.79
N CYS A 155 -2.76 -3.61 -15.74
CA CYS A 155 -1.45 -3.92 -15.15
C CYS A 155 -0.62 -2.71 -14.66
N ARG A 156 -1.17 -1.50 -14.63
CA ARG A 156 -0.53 -0.27 -14.13
C ARG A 156 -1.15 0.26 -12.84
N VAL A 157 -2.29 -0.29 -12.41
CA VAL A 157 -2.94 -0.02 -11.14
C VAL A 157 -3.60 -1.31 -10.63
N GLY A 158 -3.28 -1.69 -9.40
CA GLY A 158 -3.77 -2.88 -8.73
C GLY A 158 -4.87 -2.58 -7.71
N VAL A 159 -5.68 -3.59 -7.41
CA VAL A 159 -6.64 -3.55 -6.31
C VAL A 159 -6.73 -4.90 -5.59
N SER A 160 -6.85 -4.88 -4.28
CA SER A 160 -7.24 -6.02 -3.45
C SER A 160 -8.31 -5.63 -2.42
N MET A 161 -8.84 -6.63 -1.74
CA MET A 161 -9.69 -6.48 -0.57
C MET A 161 -9.12 -7.27 0.60
N GLU A 162 -9.37 -6.80 1.81
CA GLU A 162 -8.92 -7.42 3.06
C GLU A 162 -10.04 -7.42 4.11
N TRP A 163 -10.11 -8.49 4.90
CA TRP A 163 -11.21 -8.73 5.84
C TRP A 163 -11.04 -8.06 7.21
N CYS A 164 -9.88 -7.50 7.49
CA CYS A 164 -9.62 -6.79 8.75
C CYS A 164 -9.65 -5.28 8.54
N ALA A 165 -9.73 -4.53 9.64
CA ALA A 165 -9.44 -3.09 9.60
C ALA A 165 -7.98 -2.89 9.19
N PHE A 166 -7.69 -1.76 8.54
CA PHE A 166 -6.32 -1.44 8.11
C PHE A 166 -5.31 -1.51 9.26
N GLU A 167 -5.72 -1.07 10.45
CA GLU A 167 -4.93 -1.09 11.67
C GLU A 167 -4.49 -2.50 12.08
N ASP A 168 -5.24 -3.53 11.70
CA ASP A 168 -5.01 -4.93 12.07
C ASP A 168 -4.23 -5.75 11.03
N ARG A 169 -3.80 -5.14 9.91
CA ARG A 169 -3.20 -5.82 8.75
C ARG A 169 -1.93 -6.64 8.99
N HIS A 170 -1.30 -6.47 10.16
CA HIS A 170 -0.11 -7.24 10.56
C HIS A 170 -0.34 -8.11 11.78
N VAL A 171 -1.57 -8.15 12.29
CA VAL A 171 -2.00 -9.17 13.23
C VAL A 171 -2.17 -10.44 12.41
N SER A 172 -1.07 -11.20 12.27
CA SER A 172 -1.14 -12.57 11.78
C SER A 172 -2.25 -13.27 12.57
N ASP A 173 -3.21 -13.87 11.87
CA ASP A 173 -4.25 -14.72 12.46
C ASP A 173 -3.60 -15.57 13.56
N LYS A 174 -3.81 -15.16 14.82
CA LYS A 174 -3.54 -15.98 15.99
C LYS A 174 -4.81 -16.77 16.24
N GLU A 175 -5.11 -17.69 15.35
CA GLU A 175 -6.02 -18.81 15.60
C GLU A 175 -5.44 -20.09 15.00
#